data_AF-A0A2Z3JG89-F1
#
_entry.id   AF-A0A2Z3JG89-F1
#
_cell.length_a   1.000
_cell.length_b   1.000
_cell.length_c   1.000
_cell.angle_alpha   90.00
_cell.angle_beta   90.00
_cell.angle_gamma   90.00
#
_symmetry.space_group_name_H-M   'P 1'
#
loop_
_entity.id
_entity.type
_entity.pdbx_description
1 polymer ?
#
loop_
_entity_poly.entity_id
_entity_poly.type
_entity_poly.pdbx_seq_one_letter_code
_entity_poly.pdbx_strand_id
1 'polypeptide(L)' 'MPYPLGIPRAHLIHAQTGEFLEDLGFFETAAQGRTACARHADQMLTWTRSPDGLWIAECDDEVYHVEADPPEE' A
#
# COMPACT_ATOMS: atom_id res chain seq x y z
N MET A 1 -12.93 1.26 -21.00
CA MET A 1 -13.01 1.78 -19.61
C MET A 1 -11.77 2.64 -19.41
N PRO A 2 -11.84 3.98 -19.37
CA PRO A 2 -10.69 4.75 -18.93
C PRO A 2 -10.50 4.45 -17.44
N TYR A 3 -9.32 3.95 -17.07
CA TYR A 3 -8.95 3.80 -15.66
C TYR A 3 -9.03 5.18 -15.00
N PRO A 4 -9.76 5.36 -13.89
CA PRO A 4 -9.75 6.64 -13.20
C PRO A 4 -8.31 6.93 -12.74
N LEU A 5 -7.81 8.09 -13.16
CA LEU A 5 -6.53 8.64 -12.71
C LEU A 5 -6.66 8.90 -11.21
N GLY A 6 -6.11 7.99 -10.39
CA GLY A 6 -6.21 8.06 -8.93
C GLY A 6 -6.54 6.73 -8.24
N ILE A 7 -6.20 5.58 -8.83
CA ILE A 7 -6.33 4.30 -8.15
C ILE A 7 -5.08 4.04 -7.30
N PRO A 8 -5.19 3.97 -5.96
CA PRO A 8 -4.04 3.76 -5.09
C PRO A 8 -3.37 2.42 -5.36
N ARG A 9 -2.05 2.47 -5.56
CA ARG A 9 -1.24 1.28 -5.80
C ARG A 9 -0.63 0.75 -4.51
N ALA A 10 -0.59 -0.57 -4.38
CA ALA A 10 0.09 -1.23 -3.27
C ALA A 10 1.32 -1.99 -3.73
N HIS A 11 2.39 -1.86 -2.95
CA HIS A 11 3.70 -2.43 -3.20
C HIS A 11 4.23 -3.09 -1.93
N LEU A 12 4.94 -4.18 -2.10
CA LEU A 12 5.70 -4.85 -1.06
C LEU A 12 7.18 -4.53 -1.24
N ILE A 13 7.82 -4.09 -0.17
CA ILE A 13 9.22 -3.68 -0.11
C ILE A 13 9.87 -4.41 1.04
N HIS A 14 11.14 -4.76 0.92
CA HIS A 14 11.91 -5.36 2.00
C HIS A 14 12.30 -4.31 3.04
N ALA A 15 12.03 -4.54 4.31
CA ALA A 15 12.26 -3.57 5.40
C ALA A 15 13.74 -3.22 5.59
N GLN A 16 14.61 -4.23 5.59
CA GLN A 16 16.04 -4.03 5.80
C GLN A 16 16.77 -3.44 4.58
N THR A 17 16.45 -3.87 3.35
CA THR A 17 17.19 -3.46 2.15
C THR A 17 16.52 -2.32 1.40
N GLY A 18 15.22 -2.07 1.63
CA GLY A 18 14.42 -1.15 0.83
C GLY A 18 14.19 -1.64 -0.59
N GLU A 19 14.47 -2.92 -0.88
CA GLU A 19 14.27 -3.48 -2.21
C GLU A 19 12.79 -3.73 -2.47
N PHE A 20 12.36 -3.39 -3.68
CA PHE A 20 11.02 -3.73 -4.14
C PHE A 20 10.89 -5.25 -4.33
N LEU A 21 9.98 -5.86 -3.58
CA LEU A 21 9.74 -7.30 -3.61
C LEU A 21 8.63 -7.65 -4.61
N GLU A 22 7.46 -7.03 -4.46
CA GLU A 22 6.28 -7.40 -5.24
C GLU A 22 5.30 -6.24 -5.47
N ASP A 23 4.63 -6.26 -6.63
CA ASP A 23 3.52 -5.37 -6.94
C ASP A 23 2.21 -6.07 -6.53
N LEU A 24 1.54 -5.56 -5.50
CA LEU A 24 0.24 -6.10 -5.06
C LEU A 24 -0.90 -5.59 -5.95
N GLY A 25 -0.62 -4.61 -6.79
CA GLY A 25 -1.51 -4.10 -7.82
C GLY A 25 -2.20 -2.78 -7.45
N PHE A 26 -3.18 -2.43 -8.26
CA PHE A 26 -3.97 -1.21 -8.09
C PHE A 26 -5.31 -1.51 -7.42
N PHE A 27 -5.69 -0.66 -6.49
CA PHE A 27 -6.91 -0.77 -5.72
C PHE A 27 -7.80 0.42 -5.98
N GLU A 28 -9.11 0.24 -5.80
CA GLU A 28 -10.06 1.34 -5.96
C GLU A 28 -9.91 2.38 -4.86
N THR A 29 -9.50 1.95 -3.65
CA THR A 29 -9.28 2.83 -2.50
C THR A 29 -8.09 2.38 -1.66
N ALA A 30 -7.47 3.30 -0.91
CA ALA A 30 -6.33 2.98 -0.05
C ALA A 30 -6.77 2.06 1.09
N ALA A 31 -8.03 2.16 1.53
CA ALA A 31 -8.60 1.19 2.47
C ALA A 31 -8.63 -0.23 1.89
N GLN A 32 -8.97 -0.38 0.61
CA GLN A 32 -9.01 -1.68 -0.08
C GLN A 32 -7.58 -2.22 -0.26
N GLY A 33 -6.62 -1.38 -0.66
CA GLY A 33 -5.20 -1.74 -0.74
C GLY A 33 -4.64 -2.17 0.61
N ARG A 34 -4.90 -1.42 1.68
CA ARG A 34 -4.47 -1.79 3.05
C ARG A 34 -5.07 -3.12 3.50
N THR A 35 -6.32 -3.40 3.15
CA THR A 35 -6.99 -4.66 3.46
C THR A 35 -6.39 -5.82 2.66
N ALA A 36 -6.03 -5.60 1.40
CA ALA A 36 -5.35 -6.58 0.57
C ALA A 36 -3.95 -6.91 1.11
N CYS A 37 -3.18 -5.90 1.51
CA CYS A 37 -1.88 -6.08 2.17
C CYS A 37 -2.02 -6.88 3.48
N ALA A 38 -3.00 -6.55 4.32
CA ALA A 38 -3.23 -7.29 5.56
C ALA A 38 -3.62 -8.76 5.31
N ARG A 39 -4.37 -9.03 4.24
CA ARG A 39 -4.67 -10.40 3.80
C ARG A 39 -3.44 -11.11 3.25
N HIS A 40 -2.58 -10.39 2.51
CA HIS A 40 -1.35 -10.94 1.97
C HIS A 40 -0.39 -11.35 3.09
N ALA A 41 -0.21 -10.48 4.09
CA ALA A 41 0.60 -10.75 5.27
C ALA A 41 -0.04 -11.78 6.24
N ASP A 42 -1.29 -12.20 5.98
CA ASP A 42 -2.14 -13.01 6.86
C ASP A 42 -2.23 -12.49 8.31
N GLN A 43 -2.08 -11.16 8.48
CA GLN A 43 -2.05 -10.53 9.80
C GLN A 43 -2.51 -9.07 9.76
N MET A 44 -2.80 -8.51 10.94
CA MET A 44 -3.21 -7.12 11.05
C MET A 44 -2.00 -6.19 11.01
N LEU A 45 -1.86 -5.47 9.91
CA LEU A 45 -0.79 -4.50 9.68
C LEU A 45 -1.08 -3.16 10.36
N THR A 46 -0.05 -2.56 10.96
CA THR A 46 -0.13 -1.21 11.54
C THR A 46 0.31 -0.18 10.51
N TRP A 47 -0.60 0.71 10.13
CA TRP A 47 -0.37 1.69 9.08
C TRP A 47 0.03 3.06 9.63
N THR A 48 1.13 3.57 9.15
CA THR A 48 1.64 4.92 9.39
C THR A 48 1.49 5.74 8.11
N ARG A 49 1.04 6.98 8.24
CA ARG A 49 0.94 7.90 7.09
C ARG A 49 2.23 8.69 6.96
N SER A 50 2.91 8.53 5.83
CA SER A 50 4.10 9.30 5.46
C SER A 50 3.76 10.74 5.12
N PRO A 51 4.72 11.66 5.28
CA PRO A 51 4.56 13.07 4.93
C PRO A 51 4.25 13.28 3.44
N ASP A 52 4.71 12.37 2.58
CA ASP A 52 4.38 12.33 1.14
C ASP A 52 2.94 11.88 0.84
N GLY A 53 2.16 11.57 1.87
CA GLY A 53 0.77 11.13 1.75
C GLY A 53 0.60 9.63 1.54
N LEU A 54 1.67 8.84 1.53
CA LEU A 54 1.63 7.38 1.40
C LEU A 54 1.27 6.70 2.72
N TRP A 55 0.60 5.55 2.66
CA TRP A 55 0.42 4.65 3.79
C TRP A 55 1.52 3.61 3.79
N ILE A 56 2.21 3.46 4.90
CA ILE A 56 3.32 2.52 5.08
C ILE A 56 2.97 1.61 6.26
N ALA A 57 3.10 0.30 6.09
CA ALA A 57 3.01 -0.66 7.18
C ALA A 57 4.21 -1.58 7.18
N GLU A 58 4.95 -1.58 8.27
CA GLU A 58 6.10 -2.46 8.49
C GLU A 58 5.63 -3.72 9.21
N CYS A 59 6.11 -4.88 8.74
CA CYS A 59 5.70 -6.20 9.16
C CYS A 59 6.91 -7.14 9.10
N ASP A 60 7.56 -7.35 10.24
CA ASP A 60 8.80 -8.13 10.35
C ASP A 60 9.87 -7.63 9.36
N ASP A 61 10.04 -8.32 8.24
CA ASP A 61 11.05 -8.04 7.21
C ASP A 61 10.45 -7.41 5.93
N GLU A 62 9.13 -7.18 5.94
CA GLU A 62 8.33 -6.71 4.84
C GLU A 62 7.71 -5.34 5.17
N VAL A 63 7.61 -4.48 4.16
CA VAL A 63 7.04 -3.15 4.25
C VAL A 63 6.04 -2.98 3.13
N TYR A 64 4.80 -2.77 3.51
CA TYR A 64 3.69 -2.56 2.61
C TYR A 64 3.52 -1.06 2.40
N HIS A 65 3.70 -0.60 1.17
CA HIS A 65 3.40 0.77 0.75
C HIS A 65 2.07 0.78 0.01
N VAL A 66 1.17 1.67 0.39
CA VAL A 66 -0.11 1.88 -0.28
C VAL A 66 -0.26 3.37 -0.53
N GLU A 67 -0.49 3.76 -1.77
CA GLU A 67 -0.78 5.16 -2.09
C GLU A 67 -2.06 5.63 -1.39
N ALA A 68 -2.14 6.90 -0.99
CA ALA A 68 -3.40 7.44 -0.50
C ALA A 68 -4.41 7.60 -1.63
N ASP A 69 -5.69 7.60 -1.26
CA ASP A 69 -6.77 7.98 -2.16
C ASP A 69 -6.50 9.39 -2.72
N PRO A 70 -6.74 9.62 -4.03
CA PRO A 70 -6.70 10.95 -4.59
C PRO A 70 -7.71 11.83 -3.85
N PRO A 71 -7.43 13.14 -3.70
CA PRO A 71 -8.44 14.05 -3.19
C PRO A 71 -9.68 13.96 -4.11
N GLU A 72 -10.86 13.69 -3.54
CA GLU A 72 -12.13 13.90 -4.22
C GLU A 72 -12.19 15.40 -4.61
N GLU A 73 -12.19 15.69 -5.92
CA GLU A 73 -12.42 17.04 -6.46
C GLU A 73 -13.87 17.51 -6.27
#